data_AF-A0A7C6ZGG2-F1
#
_entry.id   AF-A0A7C6ZGG2-F1
#
_cell.length_a   1.000
_cell.length_b   1.000
_cell.length_c   1.000
_cell.angle_alpha   90.00
_cell.angle_beta   90.00
_cell.angle_gamma   90.00
#
_symmetry.space_group_name_H-M   'P 1'
#
loop_
_entity.id
_entity.type
_entity.pdbx_description
1 polymer ?
#
loop_
_entity_poly.entity_id
_entity_poly.type
_entity_poly.pdbx_seq_one_letter_code
_entity_poly.pdbx_strand_id
1 'polypeptide(L)'
;MLGMSEELKDLWVKTEAYVRSREQEIIDTFINFLREVAKYYLQLGRLVYFRENTTVHYGEGGFGELVIQGNEDVCDVFGTYICEVSFEPDVSTLAQKGYTPITEANLESIRYVLR
;
A
#
# COMPACT_ATOMS: atom_id res chain seq x y z
N MET A 1 -26.35 37.13 9.65
CA MET A 1 -26.12 35.68 9.85
C MET A 1 -25.33 35.10 8.66
N LEU A 2 -24.15 35.66 8.38
CA LEU A 2 -23.24 35.20 7.30
C LEU A 2 -21.89 34.69 7.85
N GLY A 3 -21.55 34.94 9.12
CA GLY A 3 -20.25 34.58 9.71
C GLY A 3 -20.08 33.10 10.06
N MET A 4 -21.13 32.44 10.56
CA MET A 4 -21.04 31.04 11.02
C MET A 4 -20.83 30.03 9.88
N SER A 5 -21.29 30.35 8.66
CA SER A 5 -21.06 29.52 7.47
C SER A 5 -19.62 29.62 6.98
N GLU A 6 -19.03 30.81 7.01
CA GLU A 6 -17.63 31.02 6.61
C GLU A 6 -16.66 30.45 7.65
N GLU A 7 -16.94 30.59 8.95
CA GLU A 7 -16.13 29.96 10.01
C GLU A 7 -16.10 28.43 9.89
N LEU A 8 -17.24 27.81 9.57
CA LEU A 8 -17.31 26.36 9.35
C LEU A 8 -16.57 25.92 8.07
N LYS A 9 -16.62 26.71 7.00
CA LYS A 9 -15.85 26.45 5.78
C LYS A 9 -14.35 26.53 6.04
N ASP A 10 -13.90 27.56 6.76
CA ASP A 10 -12.49 27.72 7.14
C ASP A 10 -12.01 26.58 8.03
N LEU A 11 -12.84 26.16 9.00
CA LEU A 11 -12.55 25.00 9.83
C LEU A 11 -12.44 23.72 9.01
N TRP A 12 -13.37 23.50 8.06
CA TRP A 12 -13.33 22.36 7.15
C TRP A 12 -12.06 22.36 6.31
N VAL A 13 -11.72 23.46 5.64
CA VAL A 13 -10.51 23.55 4.79
C VAL A 13 -9.24 23.23 5.56
N LYS A 14 -9.10 23.76 6.78
CA LYS A 14 -7.94 23.46 7.65
C LYS A 14 -7.91 21.99 8.06
N THR A 15 -9.07 21.44 8.40
CA THR A 15 -9.19 20.03 8.79
C THR A 15 -8.87 19.11 7.63
N GLU A 16 -9.46 19.35 6.46
CA GLU A 16 -9.22 18.58 5.24
C GLU A 16 -7.74 18.62 4.83
N ALA A 17 -7.10 19.79 4.85
CA ALA A 17 -5.68 19.91 4.53
C ALA A 17 -4.79 19.12 5.51
N TYR A 18 -5.09 19.19 6.81
CA TYR A 18 -4.36 18.42 7.82
C TYR A 18 -4.52 16.91 7.61
N VAL A 19 -5.77 16.47 7.47
CA VAL A 19 -6.16 15.07 7.23
C VAL A 19 -5.47 14.52 5.98
N ARG A 20 -5.55 15.22 4.84
CA ARG A 20 -4.89 14.80 3.58
C ARG A 20 -3.37 14.71 3.72
N SER A 21 -2.75 15.64 4.44
CA SER A 21 -1.29 15.60 4.64
C SER A 21 -0.85 14.38 5.44
N ARG A 22 -1.64 13.96 6.44
CA ARG A 22 -1.36 12.76 7.23
C ARG A 22 -1.62 11.49 6.46
N GLU A 23 -2.66 11.44 5.63
CA GLU A 23 -2.87 10.31 4.72
C GLU A 23 -1.67 10.12 3.79
N GLN A 24 -1.20 11.20 3.17
CA GLN A 24 -0.07 11.11 2.26
C GLN A 24 1.19 10.58 2.97
N GLU A 25 1.48 11.07 4.18
CA GLU A 25 2.61 10.59 4.99
C GLU A 25 2.50 9.10 5.32
N ILE A 26 1.28 8.62 5.65
CA ILE A 26 1.01 7.20 5.90
C ILE A 26 1.22 6.38 4.62
N ILE A 27 0.64 6.82 3.49
CA ILE A 27 0.78 6.17 2.19
C ILE A 27 2.26 6.05 1.83
N ASP A 28 3.01 7.14 1.88
CA ASP A 28 4.43 7.18 1.52
C ASP A 28 5.23 6.21 2.39
N THR A 29 4.94 6.17 3.70
CA THR A 29 5.59 5.27 4.64
C THR A 29 5.33 3.80 4.28
N PHE A 30 4.07 3.43 4.05
CA PHE A 30 3.69 2.05 3.74
C PHE A 30 4.18 1.61 2.35
N ILE A 31 4.06 2.46 1.33
CA ILE A 31 4.54 2.15 -0.01
C ILE A 31 6.06 1.95 -0.01
N ASN A 32 6.81 2.77 0.73
CA ASN A 32 8.25 2.58 0.89
C ASN A 32 8.58 1.25 1.59
N PHE A 33 7.85 0.89 2.64
CA PHE A 33 7.98 -0.41 3.28
C PHE A 33 7.75 -1.56 2.29
N LEU A 34 6.67 -1.55 1.51
CA LEU A 34 6.37 -2.58 0.52
C LEU A 34 7.45 -2.69 -0.56
N ARG A 35 8.05 -1.56 -0.97
CA ARG A 35 9.18 -1.55 -1.92
C ARG A 35 10.42 -2.23 -1.35
N GLU A 36 10.77 -1.96 -0.10
CA GLU A 36 11.92 -2.60 0.54
C GLU A 36 11.69 -4.11 0.76
N VAL A 37 10.46 -4.52 1.11
CA VAL A 37 10.09 -5.95 1.18
C VAL A 37 10.21 -6.60 -0.20
N ALA A 38 9.63 -6.00 -1.24
CA ALA A 38 9.72 -6.51 -2.60
C ALA A 38 11.17 -6.67 -3.05
N LYS A 39 11.98 -5.63 -2.83
CA LYS A 39 13.41 -5.62 -3.15
C LYS A 39 14.17 -6.74 -2.46
N TYR A 40 13.94 -6.94 -1.16
CA TYR A 40 14.56 -8.03 -0.40
C TYR A 40 14.27 -9.40 -1.01
N TYR A 41 13.01 -9.70 -1.32
CA TYR A 41 12.64 -11.01 -1.87
C TYR A 41 13.06 -11.21 -3.32
N LEU A 42 13.08 -10.14 -4.13
CA LEU A 42 13.68 -10.17 -5.46
C LEU A 42 15.16 -10.54 -5.42
N GLN A 43 15.93 -9.99 -4.48
CA GLN A 43 17.35 -10.32 -4.30
C GLN A 43 17.58 -11.78 -3.88
N LEU A 44 16.59 -12.41 -3.23
CA LEU A 44 16.58 -13.84 -2.94
C LEU A 44 16.13 -14.71 -4.13
N GLY A 45 15.86 -14.10 -5.30
CA GLY A 45 15.42 -14.78 -6.50
C GLY A 45 13.95 -15.21 -6.47
N ARG A 46 13.13 -14.63 -5.58
CA ARG A 46 11.68 -14.90 -5.53
C ARG A 46 10.93 -14.04 -6.53
N LEU A 47 9.81 -14.56 -7.02
CA LEU A 47 8.87 -13.78 -7.79
C LEU A 47 8.01 -12.92 -6.86
N VAL A 48 7.77 -11.67 -7.27
CA VAL A 48 6.99 -10.69 -6.49
C VAL A 48 5.96 -10.04 -7.41
N TYR A 49 4.74 -9.91 -6.90
CA TYR A 49 3.61 -9.33 -7.60
C TYR A 49 2.94 -8.28 -6.73
N PHE A 50 2.49 -7.18 -7.34
CA PHE A 50 1.79 -6.12 -6.62
C PHE A 50 0.48 -5.77 -7.32
N ARG A 51 -0.56 -5.51 -6.54
CA ARG A 51 -1.81 -4.94 -7.01
C ARG A 51 -2.18 -3.76 -6.14
N GLU A 52 -2.29 -2.59 -6.76
CA GLU A 52 -2.80 -1.38 -6.11
C GLU A 52 -4.28 -1.58 -5.75
N ASN A 53 -4.66 -1.19 -4.53
CA ASN A 53 -6.07 -1.16 -4.15
C ASN A 53 -6.75 0.09 -4.72
N THR A 54 -8.00 -0.06 -5.14
CA THR A 54 -8.75 1.02 -5.80
C THR A 54 -9.60 1.84 -4.83
N THR A 55 -9.84 1.31 -3.63
CA THR A 55 -10.66 1.92 -2.59
C THR A 55 -10.06 1.56 -1.24
N VAL A 56 -9.72 2.58 -0.44
CA VAL A 56 -9.29 2.44 0.95
C VAL A 56 -10.13 3.37 1.80
N HIS A 57 -10.68 2.87 2.91
CA HIS A 57 -11.32 3.73 3.90
C HIS A 57 -10.28 4.23 4.92
N TYR A 58 -10.54 5.42 5.44
CA TYR A 58 -9.64 6.11 6.37
C TYR A 58 -9.28 5.21 7.56
N GLY A 59 -7.98 4.95 7.75
CA GLY A 59 -7.47 4.18 8.90
C GLY A 59 -7.53 2.65 8.77
N GLU A 60 -7.94 2.08 7.63
CA GLU A 60 -8.00 0.63 7.44
C GLU A 60 -6.69 0.01 6.92
N GLY A 61 -5.71 0.81 6.50
CA GLY A 61 -4.55 0.30 5.77
C GLY A 61 -4.93 -0.20 4.37
N GLY A 62 -4.14 -1.08 3.77
CA GLY A 62 -4.53 -1.74 2.52
C GLY A 62 -4.32 -0.88 1.28
N PHE A 63 -3.18 -0.19 1.15
CA PHE A 63 -2.84 0.58 -0.06
C PHE A 63 -2.54 -0.30 -1.29
N GLY A 64 -2.45 -1.60 -1.09
CA GLY A 64 -2.30 -2.59 -2.12
C GLY A 64 -1.93 -3.93 -1.51
N GLU A 65 -1.73 -4.91 -2.37
CA GLU A 65 -1.43 -6.28 -1.99
C GLU A 65 -0.15 -6.72 -2.69
N LEU A 66 0.85 -7.07 -1.89
CA LEU A 66 2.15 -7.58 -2.30
C LEU A 66 2.19 -9.09 -2.05
N VAL A 67 2.21 -9.87 -3.13
CA VAL A 67 2.25 -11.33 -3.08
C VAL A 67 3.64 -11.80 -3.49
N ILE A 68 4.26 -12.61 -2.63
CA ILE A 68 5.63 -13.10 -2.79
C ILE A 68 5.59 -14.61 -2.95
N GLN A 69 6.40 -15.14 -3.86
CA GLN A 69 6.53 -16.58 -4.02
C GLN A 69 7.17 -17.21 -2.77
N GLY A 70 6.42 -18.03 -2.05
CA GLY A 70 6.83 -18.51 -0.74
C GLY A 70 5.82 -19.43 -0.04
N ASN A 71 6.25 -20.05 1.05
CA ASN A 71 5.39 -20.83 1.96
C ASN A 71 5.47 -20.30 3.40
N GLU A 72 6.09 -19.14 3.59
CA GLU A 72 6.30 -18.50 4.87
C GLU A 72 4.97 -18.04 5.48
N ASP A 73 4.85 -18.14 6.80
CA ASP A 73 3.77 -17.47 7.53
C ASP A 73 4.13 -16.00 7.75
N VAL A 74 3.17 -15.10 7.48
CA VAL A 74 3.39 -13.65 7.60
C VAL A 74 3.75 -13.24 9.04
N CYS A 75 3.13 -13.87 10.04
CA CYS A 75 3.42 -13.56 11.45
C CYS A 75 4.81 -14.06 11.85
N ASP A 76 5.28 -15.18 11.29
CA ASP A 76 6.64 -15.67 11.54
C ASP A 76 7.71 -14.73 10.97
N VAL A 77 7.44 -14.12 9.81
CA VAL A 77 8.37 -13.18 9.15
C VAL A 77 8.39 -11.81 9.82
N PHE A 78 7.21 -11.25 10.13
CA PHE A 78 7.08 -9.86 10.56
C PHE A 78 6.77 -9.70 12.06
N GLY A 79 6.59 -10.79 12.80
CA GLY A 79 6.22 -10.81 14.22
C GLY A 79 4.75 -10.49 14.48
N THR A 80 4.04 -9.92 13.50
CA THR A 80 2.61 -9.62 13.53
C THR A 80 2.03 -9.81 12.13
N TYR A 81 0.71 -10.05 12.06
CA TYR A 81 0.01 -10.10 10.78
C TYR A 81 0.01 -8.72 10.10
N ILE A 82 0.32 -8.70 8.80
CA ILE A 82 0.26 -7.52 7.92
C ILE A 82 -0.64 -7.91 6.74
N CYS A 83 -1.72 -7.15 6.49
CA CYS A 83 -2.71 -7.54 5.48
C CYS A 83 -2.23 -7.28 4.05
N GLU A 84 -1.26 -6.39 3.87
CA GLU A 84 -0.72 -5.99 2.56
C GLU A 84 0.34 -6.94 2.01
N VAL A 85 0.80 -7.93 2.80
CA VAL A 85 1.86 -8.86 2.38
C VAL A 85 1.37 -10.30 2.56
N SER A 86 1.53 -11.10 1.52
CA SER A 86 1.23 -12.53 1.57
C SER A 86 2.29 -13.37 0.85
N PHE A 87 2.39 -14.63 1.26
CA PHE A 87 3.26 -15.62 0.63
C PHE A 87 2.41 -16.71 -0.02
N GLU A 88 2.66 -16.98 -1.30
CA GLU A 88 1.97 -18.03 -2.06
C GLU A 88 2.99 -18.90 -2.80
N PRO A 89 2.88 -20.25 -2.76
CA PRO A 89 3.84 -21.12 -3.44
C PRO A 89 3.78 -21.00 -4.97
N ASP A 90 2.58 -20.79 -5.51
CA ASP A 90 2.31 -20.67 -6.94
C ASP A 90 1.67 -19.32 -7.26
N VAL A 91 2.48 -18.43 -7.84
CA VAL A 91 2.09 -17.07 -8.24
C VAL A 91 1.81 -16.96 -9.74
N SER A 92 1.80 -18.07 -10.48
CA SER A 92 1.73 -18.09 -11.95
C SER A 92 0.46 -17.46 -12.52
N THR A 93 -0.63 -17.44 -11.75
CA THR A 93 -1.93 -16.91 -12.17
C THR A 93 -2.15 -15.44 -11.79
N LEU A 94 -1.27 -14.83 -10.99
CA LEU A 94 -1.51 -13.49 -10.43
C LEU A 94 -1.60 -12.41 -11.51
N ALA A 95 -0.80 -12.51 -12.58
CA ALA A 95 -0.89 -11.58 -13.71
C ALA A 95 -2.30 -11.55 -14.34
N GLN A 96 -2.98 -12.71 -14.42
CA GLN A 96 -4.34 -12.82 -14.94
C GLN A 96 -5.37 -12.22 -13.98
N LYS A 97 -5.05 -12.14 -12.69
CA LYS A 97 -5.88 -11.53 -11.64
C LYS A 97 -5.62 -10.02 -11.47
N GLY A 98 -4.87 -9.41 -12.39
CA GLY A 98 -4.59 -7.97 -12.41
C GLY A 98 -3.41 -7.54 -11.54
N TYR A 99 -2.57 -8.46 -11.09
CA TYR A 99 -1.32 -8.10 -10.42
C TYR A 99 -0.22 -7.77 -11.43
N THR A 100 0.58 -6.77 -11.09
CA THR A 100 1.76 -6.38 -11.85
C THR A 100 2.99 -7.15 -11.34
N PRO A 101 3.75 -7.83 -12.21
CA PRO A 101 5.04 -8.40 -11.83
C PRO A 101 6.02 -7.29 -11.43
N ILE A 102 6.64 -7.44 -10.27
CA ILE A 102 7.66 -6.52 -9.77
C ILE A 102 9.05 -7.10 -10.04
N THR A 103 9.97 -6.22 -10.39
CA THR A 103 11.38 -6.45 -10.70
C THR A 103 12.17 -5.30 -10.09
N GLU A 104 13.49 -5.45 -9.96
CA GLU A 104 14.33 -4.37 -9.43
C GLU A 104 14.22 -3.08 -10.28
N ALA A 105 13.97 -3.21 -11.59
CA ALA A 105 13.86 -2.08 -12.50
C ALA A 105 12.54 -1.29 -12.36
N ASN A 106 11.51 -1.84 -11.71
CA ASN A 106 10.19 -1.21 -11.62
C ASN A 106 9.63 -1.14 -10.20
N LEU A 107 10.47 -1.15 -9.17
CA LEU A 107 10.05 -1.02 -7.76
C LEU A 107 9.12 0.19 -7.53
N GLU A 108 9.37 1.31 -8.22
CA GLU A 108 8.53 2.52 -8.15
C GLU A 108 7.10 2.32 -8.67
N SER A 109 6.81 1.21 -9.37
CA SER A 109 5.44 0.86 -9.76
C SER A 109 4.58 0.36 -8.60
N ILE A 110 5.20 -0.04 -7.48
CA ILE A 110 4.51 -0.18 -6.19
C ILE A 110 4.18 1.23 -5.73
N ARG A 111 2.90 1.59 -5.82
CA ARG A 111 2.38 2.92 -5.50
C ARG A 111 0.91 2.84 -5.15
N TYR A 112 0.42 3.90 -4.54
CA TYR A 112 -1.01 4.13 -4.32
C TYR A 112 -1.34 5.58 -4.68
N VAL A 113 -2.35 5.76 -5.52
CA VAL A 113 -2.83 7.07 -5.92
C VAL A 113 -4.06 7.42 -5.09
N LEU A 114 -3.90 8.39 -4.18
CA LEU A 114 -5.04 8.99 -3.48
C LEU A 114 -5.97 9.63 -4.52
N ARG A 115 -7.21 9.16 -4.60
CA ARG A 115 -8.23 9.63 -5.55
C ARG A 115 -9.07 10.76 -4.99
#